data_AF-A0A2E3UHK8-F1
#
_entry.id   AF-A0A2E3UHK8-F1
#
_cell.length_a   1.000
_cell.length_b   1.000
_cell.length_c   1.000
_cell.angle_alpha   90.00
_cell.angle_beta   90.00
_cell.angle_gamma   90.00
#
_symmetry.space_group_name_H-M   'P 1'
#
loop_
_entity.id
_entity.type
_entity.pdbx_description
1 polymer ?
#
loop_
_entity_poly.entity_id
_entity_poly.type
_entity_poly.pdbx_seq_one_letter_code
_entity_poly.pdbx_strand_id
1 'polypeptide(L)'
;MGVAAPIQRDPIARPEQRLVAAIISRAWSDMCGASDDDAWPAISFLTDRFGSHARWRNELLDGMGLDGDVFAERVRRFLDGDLPMPTGLIDPDAPVTHAGIRMRTERARRRWQHLKDRSNTT
;
A
#
# COMPACT_ATOMS: atom_id res chain seq x y z
N MET A 1 7.95 39.77 -12.41
CA MET A 1 7.12 38.67 -12.96
C MET A 1 8.00 37.43 -13.05
N GLY A 2 7.90 36.52 -12.08
CA GLY A 2 8.62 35.24 -12.09
C GLY A 2 7.70 34.16 -12.65
N VAL A 3 7.96 33.69 -13.86
CA VAL A 3 7.27 32.54 -14.43
C VAL A 3 7.70 31.29 -13.66
N ALA A 4 6.72 30.60 -13.07
CA ALA A 4 6.94 29.31 -12.40
C ALA A 4 7.54 28.33 -13.43
N ALA A 5 8.65 27.69 -13.05
CA ALA A 5 9.28 26.66 -13.86
C ALA A 5 8.25 25.56 -14.20
N PRO A 6 8.20 25.06 -15.44
CA PRO A 6 7.32 23.96 -15.79
C PRO A 6 7.66 22.76 -14.91
N ILE A 7 6.61 22.13 -14.36
CA ILE A 7 6.69 20.91 -13.56
C ILE A 7 7.39 19.86 -14.42
N GLN A 8 8.65 19.58 -14.09
CA GLN A 8 9.46 18.58 -14.75
C GLN A 8 8.81 17.22 -14.48
N ARG A 9 8.01 16.72 -15.42
CA ARG A 9 7.56 15.32 -15.42
C ARG A 9 8.79 14.49 -15.72
N ASP A 10 9.36 13.85 -14.70
CA ASP A 10 10.47 12.93 -14.88
C ASP A 10 10.15 11.88 -15.96
N PRO A 11 11.14 11.48 -16.76
CA PRO A 11 10.93 10.74 -18.00
C PRO A 11 10.46 9.33 -17.67
N ILE A 12 9.36 8.92 -18.31
CA ILE A 12 8.94 7.52 -18.58
C ILE A 12 9.50 6.51 -17.58
N ALA A 13 8.78 6.26 -16.46
CA ALA A 13 9.13 5.19 -15.52
C ALA A 13 9.52 3.91 -16.27
N ARG A 14 10.68 3.34 -15.94
CA ARG A 14 11.22 2.15 -16.61
C ARG A 14 10.21 1.00 -16.51
N PRO A 15 10.15 0.06 -17.47
CA PRO A 15 9.21 -1.06 -17.44
C PRO A 15 9.20 -1.82 -16.10
N GLU A 16 10.37 -1.99 -15.49
CA GLU A 16 10.55 -2.63 -14.20
C GLU A 16 9.90 -1.82 -13.07
N GLN A 17 10.05 -0.50 -13.07
CA GLN A 17 9.43 0.38 -12.08
C GLN A 17 7.90 0.38 -12.23
N ARG A 18 7.38 0.28 -13.45
CA ARG A 18 5.95 0.11 -13.70
C ARG A 18 5.43 -1.21 -13.18
N LEU A 19 6.18 -2.30 -13.38
CA LEU A 19 5.83 -3.61 -12.85
C LEU A 19 5.80 -3.58 -11.32
N VAL A 20 6.82 -3.03 -10.67
CA VAL A 20 6.83 -2.88 -9.20
C VAL A 20 5.64 -2.06 -8.74
N ALA A 21 5.37 -0.90 -9.35
CA ALA A 21 4.21 -0.09 -9.01
C ALA A 21 2.89 -0.86 -9.17
N ALA A 22 2.75 -1.68 -10.21
CA ALA A 22 1.58 -2.53 -10.42
C ALA A 22 1.44 -3.61 -9.33
N ILE A 23 2.54 -4.25 -8.92
CA ILE A 23 2.54 -5.25 -7.83
C ILE A 23 2.09 -4.58 -6.51
N ILE A 24 2.68 -3.44 -6.16
CA ILE A 24 2.33 -2.73 -4.92
C ILE A 24 0.88 -2.24 -4.96
N SER A 25 0.43 -1.70 -6.10
CA SER A 25 -0.96 -1.24 -6.27
C SER A 25 -1.94 -2.39 -6.19
N ARG A 26 -1.59 -3.56 -6.75
CA ARG A 26 -2.42 -4.76 -6.67
C ARG A 26 -2.54 -5.26 -5.23
N ALA A 27 -1.43 -5.38 -4.52
CA ALA A 27 -1.44 -5.76 -3.11
C ALA A 27 -2.27 -4.78 -2.26
N TRP A 28 -2.16 -3.47 -2.52
CA TRP A 28 -2.99 -2.46 -1.86
C TRP A 28 -4.49 -2.68 -2.13
N SER A 29 -4.85 -2.95 -3.39
CA SER A 29 -6.22 -3.26 -3.79
C SER A 29 -6.74 -4.52 -3.12
N ASP A 30 -5.95 -5.59 -3.09
CA ASP A 30 -6.32 -6.88 -2.49
C ASP A 30 -6.51 -6.75 -0.96
N MET A 31 -5.62 -6.04 -0.27
CA MET A 31 -5.77 -5.68 1.15
C MET A 31 -7.11 -4.98 1.44
N CYS A 32 -7.49 -4.02 0.58
CA CYS A 32 -8.75 -3.27 0.68
C CYS A 32 -9.96 -4.04 0.13
N GLY A 33 -9.73 -5.21 -0.49
CA GLY A 33 -10.71 -5.99 -1.23
C GLY A 33 -11.75 -6.66 -0.34
N ALA A 34 -12.70 -7.34 -0.98
CA ALA A 34 -13.76 -8.09 -0.28
C ALA A 34 -13.32 -9.51 0.12
N SER A 35 -12.45 -10.14 -0.67
CA SER A 35 -11.90 -11.47 -0.40
C SER A 35 -10.94 -11.43 0.79
N ASP A 36 -11.12 -12.36 1.72
CA ASP A 36 -10.17 -12.56 2.83
C ASP A 36 -8.95 -13.35 2.37
N ASP A 37 -9.12 -14.30 1.45
CA ASP A 37 -8.03 -15.12 0.89
C ASP A 37 -6.96 -14.27 0.19
N ASP A 38 -7.38 -13.16 -0.45
CA ASP A 38 -6.45 -12.21 -1.07
C ASP A 38 -5.95 -11.16 -0.06
N ALA A 39 -6.80 -10.75 0.89
CA ALA A 39 -6.47 -9.67 1.80
C ALA A 39 -5.42 -10.05 2.84
N TRP A 40 -5.46 -11.28 3.37
CA TRP A 40 -4.51 -11.69 4.41
C TRP A 40 -3.06 -11.73 3.90
N PRO A 41 -2.74 -12.38 2.77
CA PRO A 41 -1.39 -12.35 2.21
C PRO A 41 -0.97 -10.93 1.83
N ALA A 42 -1.88 -10.11 1.31
CA ALA A 42 -1.59 -8.72 0.94
C ALA A 42 -1.22 -7.85 2.15
N ILE A 43 -1.95 -7.98 3.28
CA ILE A 43 -1.62 -7.27 4.52
C ILE A 43 -0.23 -7.69 5.00
N SER A 44 0.05 -9.00 5.06
CA SER A 44 1.36 -9.51 5.45
C SER A 44 2.47 -9.01 4.53
N PHE A 45 2.32 -9.12 3.21
CA PHE A 45 3.28 -8.59 2.24
C PHE A 45 3.62 -7.10 2.48
N LEU A 46 2.58 -6.28 2.66
CA LEU A 46 2.75 -4.83 2.82
C LEU A 46 3.25 -4.41 4.21
N THR A 47 3.08 -5.24 5.25
CA THR A 47 3.28 -4.81 6.65
C THR A 47 4.24 -5.65 7.48
N ASP A 48 4.60 -6.86 7.05
CA ASP A 48 5.50 -7.72 7.81
C ASP A 48 6.86 -7.03 8.02
N ARG A 49 7.39 -7.14 9.25
CA ARG A 49 8.68 -6.56 9.64
C ARG A 49 9.87 -7.45 9.26
N PHE A 50 9.62 -8.75 9.13
CA PHE A 50 10.64 -9.76 8.86
C PHE A 50 10.04 -10.92 8.06
N GLY A 51 10.89 -11.82 7.56
CA GLY A 51 10.47 -12.96 6.76
C GLY A 51 10.50 -12.70 5.25
N SER A 52 10.01 -13.68 4.47
CA SER A 52 10.07 -13.66 3.01
C SER A 52 9.31 -12.48 2.40
N HIS A 53 8.13 -12.17 2.93
CA HIS A 53 7.32 -11.03 2.52
C HIS A 53 8.06 -9.69 2.68
N ALA A 54 8.61 -9.44 3.87
CA ALA A 54 9.38 -8.22 4.14
C ALA A 54 10.58 -8.10 3.21
N ARG A 55 11.32 -9.20 3.02
CA ARG A 55 12.47 -9.25 2.11
C ARG A 55 12.07 -8.92 0.67
N TRP A 56 11.07 -9.61 0.12
CA TRP A 56 10.62 -9.38 -1.25
C TRP A 56 10.10 -7.96 -1.48
N ARG A 57 9.30 -7.44 -0.54
CA ARG A 57 8.83 -6.05 -0.60
C ARG A 57 10.01 -5.08 -0.63
N ASN A 58 11.01 -5.27 0.23
CA ASN A 58 12.17 -4.38 0.29
C ASN A 58 13.01 -4.46 -0.99
N GLU A 59 13.24 -5.65 -1.54
CA GLU A 59 13.93 -5.83 -2.83
C GLU A 59 13.19 -5.12 -3.98
N LEU A 60 11.85 -5.21 -4.02
CA LEU A 60 11.04 -4.54 -5.04
C LEU A 60 11.09 -3.01 -4.92
N LEU A 61 10.94 -2.48 -3.70
CA LEU A 61 10.91 -1.04 -3.44
C LEU A 61 12.30 -0.40 -3.62
N ASP A 62 13.39 -1.11 -3.31
CA ASP A 62 14.75 -0.67 -3.58
C ASP A 62 15.00 -0.44 -5.08
N GLY A 63 14.40 -1.27 -5.95
CA GLY A 63 14.42 -1.07 -7.41
C GLY A 63 13.78 0.25 -7.88
N MET A 64 12.98 0.89 -7.02
CA MET A 64 12.42 2.23 -7.23
C MET A 64 13.14 3.33 -6.44
N GLY A 65 14.21 3.01 -5.71
CA GLY A 65 14.91 3.93 -4.81
C GLY A 65 14.10 4.26 -3.55
N LEU A 66 13.18 3.38 -3.14
CA LEU A 66 12.34 3.54 -1.96
C LEU A 66 12.74 2.56 -0.86
N ASP A 67 12.77 3.03 0.38
CA ASP A 67 12.97 2.18 1.55
C ASP A 67 11.68 1.40 1.87
N GLY A 68 11.76 0.08 1.76
CA GLY A 68 10.61 -0.79 1.95
C GLY A 68 10.15 -0.96 3.41
N ASP A 69 11.03 -0.74 4.39
CA ASP A 69 10.65 -0.78 5.80
C ASP A 69 9.95 0.52 6.21
N VAL A 70 10.44 1.66 5.69
CA VAL A 70 9.75 2.96 5.83
C VAL A 70 8.37 2.91 5.16
N PHE A 71 8.27 2.30 3.98
CA PHE A 71 6.98 2.07 3.32
C PHE A 71 6.04 1.22 4.19
N ALA A 72 6.51 0.07 4.68
CA ALA A 72 5.69 -0.81 5.51
C ALA A 72 5.23 -0.12 6.80
N GLU A 73 6.08 0.71 7.41
CA GLU A 73 5.71 1.51 8.58
C GLU A 73 4.59 2.49 8.27
N ARG A 74 4.63 3.16 7.11
CA ARG A 74 3.53 4.03 6.68
C ARG A 74 2.24 3.26 6.46
N VAL A 75 2.30 2.05 5.91
CA VAL A 75 1.11 1.19 5.75
C VAL A 75 0.55 0.79 7.13
N ARG A 76 1.39 0.38 8.08
CA ARG A 76 0.96 0.07 9.45
C ARG A 76 0.26 1.25 10.11
N ARG A 77 0.88 2.44 10.08
CA ARG A 77 0.26 3.67 10.61
C ARG A 77 -1.07 4.02 9.94
N PHE A 78 -1.20 3.79 8.64
CA PHE A 78 -2.49 3.92 7.96
C PHE A 78 -3.56 2.93 8.48
N LEU A 79 -3.16 1.68 8.70
CA LEU A 79 -4.05 0.62 9.23
C LEU A 79 -4.39 0.83 10.71
N ASP A 80 -3.49 1.41 11.49
CA ASP A 80 -3.74 1.83 12.88
C ASP A 80 -4.65 3.06 12.97
N GLY A 81 -4.77 3.82 11.88
CA GLY A 81 -5.62 5.01 11.82
C GLY A 81 -4.87 6.33 12.02
N ASP A 82 -3.57 6.29 12.22
CA ASP A 82 -2.70 7.45 12.44
C ASP A 82 -2.48 8.28 11.17
N LEU A 83 -2.65 7.66 9.99
CA LEU A 83 -2.55 8.33 8.71
C LEU A 83 -3.87 8.28 7.94
N PRO A 84 -4.25 9.38 7.25
CA PRO A 84 -5.39 9.37 6.35
C PRO A 84 -5.09 8.48 5.15
N MET A 85 -6.14 8.11 4.43
CA MET A 85 -5.97 7.29 3.24
C MET A 85 -5.23 8.05 2.14
N PRO A 86 -4.23 7.44 1.49
CA PRO A 86 -3.63 7.99 0.29
C PRO A 86 -4.69 7.99 -0.84
N THR A 87 -5.16 9.17 -1.20
CA THR A 87 -6.18 9.37 -2.25
C THR A 87 -5.67 9.07 -3.67
N GLY A 88 -4.36 8.99 -3.87
CA GLY A 88 -3.73 8.74 -5.17
C GLY A 88 -3.44 7.27 -5.51
N LEU A 89 -3.73 6.32 -4.61
CA LEU A 89 -3.53 4.87 -4.84
C LEU A 89 -4.82 4.15 -5.25
N ILE A 90 -5.90 4.89 -5.44
CA ILE A 90 -7.19 4.39 -5.85
C ILE A 90 -7.27 4.53 -7.37
N ASP A 91 -7.62 3.44 -8.05
CA ASP A 91 -7.84 3.40 -9.49
C ASP A 91 -8.72 4.61 -9.93
N PRO A 92 -8.19 5.51 -10.79
CA PRO A 92 -8.91 6.71 -11.22
C PRO A 92 -10.15 6.38 -12.06
N ASP A 93 -10.21 5.20 -12.67
CA ASP A 93 -11.30 4.77 -13.55
C ASP A 93 -12.38 3.97 -12.80
N ALA A 94 -12.13 3.60 -11.54
CA ALA A 94 -13.13 2.95 -10.72
C ALA A 94 -14.15 3.99 -10.21
N PRO A 95 -15.48 3.76 -10.34
CA PRO A 95 -16.50 4.62 -9.74
C PRO A 95 -16.48 4.42 -8.22
N VAL A 96 -15.52 5.04 -7.53
CA VAL A 96 -15.35 4.90 -6.08
C VAL A 96 -15.96 6.10 -5.40
N THR A 97 -17.13 5.91 -4.81
CA THR A 97 -17.69 6.90 -3.89
C THR A 97 -16.81 6.98 -2.64
N HIS A 98 -16.71 8.15 -2.03
CA HIS A 98 -16.04 8.34 -0.73
C HIS A 98 -16.51 7.33 0.33
N ALA A 99 -17.79 6.93 0.28
CA ALA A 99 -18.35 5.90 1.14
C ALA A 99 -17.76 4.50 0.87
N GLY A 100 -17.61 4.11 -0.40
CA GLY A 100 -16.99 2.83 -0.77
C GLY A 100 -15.51 2.77 -0.40
N ILE A 101 -14.81 3.89 -0.61
CA ILE A 101 -13.42 4.10 -0.20
C ILE A 101 -13.27 3.89 1.33
N ARG A 102 -14.11 4.56 2.12
CA ARG A 102 -14.12 4.44 3.59
C ARG A 102 -14.41 3.02 4.06
N MET A 103 -15.44 2.38 3.50
CA MET A 103 -15.81 1.00 3.87
C MET A 103 -14.68 0.00 3.62
N ARG A 104 -13.99 0.11 2.47
CA ARG A 104 -12.85 -0.75 2.14
C ARG A 104 -11.69 -0.57 3.12
N THR A 105 -11.43 0.68 3.51
CA THR A 105 -10.40 1.00 4.51
C THR A 105 -10.74 0.45 5.88
N GLU A 106 -11.97 0.66 6.36
CA GLU A 106 -12.42 0.10 7.65
C GLU A 106 -12.31 -1.43 7.67
N ARG A 107 -12.57 -2.10 6.54
CA ARG A 107 -12.36 -3.54 6.42
C ARG A 107 -10.89 -3.92 6.59
N ALA A 108 -9.98 -3.27 5.86
CA ALA A 108 -8.54 -3.51 6.00
C ALA A 108 -8.05 -3.26 7.43
N ARG A 109 -8.53 -2.19 8.09
CA ARG A 109 -8.20 -1.89 9.50
C ARG A 109 -8.67 -2.98 10.46
N ARG A 110 -9.91 -3.47 10.31
CA ARG A 110 -10.44 -4.57 11.15
C ARG A 110 -9.60 -5.84 10.99
N ARG A 111 -9.22 -6.17 9.75
CA ARG A 111 -8.34 -7.29 9.46
C ARG A 111 -6.98 -7.13 10.16
N TRP A 112 -6.38 -5.95 10.05
CA TRP A 112 -5.13 -5.63 10.72
C TRP A 112 -5.20 -5.81 12.24
N GLN A 113 -6.25 -5.33 12.90
CA GLN A 113 -6.41 -5.54 14.35
C GLN A 113 -6.47 -7.03 14.71
N HIS A 114 -7.23 -7.82 13.94
CA HIS A 114 -7.31 -9.26 14.15
C HIS A 114 -5.95 -9.98 14.02
N LEU A 115 -5.08 -9.53 13.10
CA LEU A 115 -3.72 -10.07 13.00
C LEU A 115 -2.86 -9.71 14.22
N LYS A 116 -2.90 -8.46 14.67
CA LYS A 116 -2.16 -8.04 15.88
C LYS A 116 -2.59 -8.82 17.12
N ASP A 117 -3.90 -9.06 17.28
CA ASP A 117 -4.42 -9.82 18.42
C ASP A 117 -3.92 -11.27 18.40
N ARG A 118 -3.87 -11.89 17.22
CA ARG A 118 -3.30 -13.24 17.06
C ARG A 118 -1.82 -13.29 17.39
N SER A 119 -1.04 -12.28 16.98
CA SER A 119 0.39 -12.20 17.26
C SER A 119 0.70 -11.92 18.74
N ASN A 120 -0.20 -11.31 19.50
CA ASN A 120 -0.04 -11.05 20.93
C ASN A 120 -0.42 -12.23 21.83
N THR A 121 -1.05 -13.28 21.29
CA THR A 121 -1.54 -14.42 22.07
C THR A 121 -0.57 -15.63 22.02
N THR A 122 0.65 -15.44 21.50
CA THR A 122 1.71 -16.47 21.43
C THR A 122 2.95 -15.97 22.18
#